data_AF-A0A497GVM9-F1
#
_entry.id   AF-A0A497GVM9-F1
#
_cell.length_a   1.000
_cell.length_b   1.000
_cell.length_c   1.000
_cell.angle_alpha   90.00
_cell.angle_beta   90.00
_cell.angle_gamma   90.00
#
_symmetry.space_group_name_H-M   'P 1'
#
loop_
_entity.id
_entity.type
_entity.pdbx_description
1 polymer ?
#
loop_
_entity_poly.entity_id
_entity_poly.type
_entity_poly.pdbx_seq_one_letter_code
_entity_poly.pdbx_strand_id
1 'polypeptide(L)'
;MAEDVGCKDCHTQVEESEEMTDDILKQACINCHDDDPAYGKMVDEWRKDVESLDIQNLKKQLRQVQKSVLLAIRNGDYTYDAQDLINNADKNLKQLLKGNPIHNLEFSKDLASKVKTLTEKAHKQLQRNRTIKTLSDRSYKY
;
A
#
# COMPACT_ATOMS: atom_id res chain seq x y z
N MET A 1 -22.98 -5.83 16.55
CA MET A 1 -21.66 -6.47 16.38
C MET A 1 -21.46 -6.66 14.90
N ALA A 2 -20.41 -6.10 14.31
CA ALA A 2 -20.17 -6.09 12.85
C ALA A 2 -19.63 -7.43 12.31
N GLU A 3 -19.91 -8.54 12.99
CA GLU A 3 -19.40 -9.88 12.62
C GLU A 3 -20.28 -10.58 11.57
N ASP A 4 -21.50 -10.07 11.35
CA ASP A 4 -22.48 -10.61 10.39
C ASP A 4 -22.71 -9.72 9.15
N VAL A 5 -21.90 -8.66 8.93
CA VAL A 5 -22.03 -7.82 7.73
C VAL A 5 -21.43 -8.55 6.54
N GLY A 6 -22.28 -9.02 5.63
CA GLY A 6 -21.89 -9.64 4.37
C GLY A 6 -21.52 -8.62 3.30
N CYS A 7 -20.83 -9.08 2.25
CA CYS A 7 -20.39 -8.19 1.16
C CYS A 7 -21.57 -7.44 0.52
N LYS A 8 -22.72 -8.10 0.34
CA LYS A 8 -23.89 -7.53 -0.34
C LYS A 8 -24.64 -6.49 0.49
N ASP A 9 -24.38 -6.43 1.80
CA ASP A 9 -25.04 -5.48 2.69
C ASP A 9 -24.56 -4.05 2.40
N CYS A 10 -23.28 -3.90 2.05
CA CYS A 10 -22.71 -2.63 1.58
C CYS A 10 -22.70 -2.52 0.05
N HIS A 11 -22.51 -3.64 -0.64
CA HIS A 11 -22.43 -3.69 -2.09
C HIS A 11 -23.76 -4.09 -2.74
N THR A 12 -24.75 -3.22 -2.60
CA THR A 12 -26.15 -3.48 -2.96
C THR A 12 -26.41 -3.60 -4.46
N GLN A 13 -25.56 -3.04 -5.32
CA GLN A 13 -25.71 -3.04 -6.78
C GLN A 13 -24.87 -4.09 -7.52
N VAL A 14 -24.21 -5.01 -6.81
CA VAL A 14 -23.30 -6.00 -7.44
C VAL A 14 -24.03 -6.89 -8.45
N GLU A 15 -25.32 -7.14 -8.25
CA GLU A 15 -26.11 -7.96 -9.19
C GLU A 15 -26.54 -7.19 -10.44
N GLU A 16 -26.51 -5.87 -10.41
CA GLU A 16 -26.92 -4.98 -11.51
C GLU A 16 -25.75 -4.64 -12.46
N SER A 17 -24.53 -5.13 -12.17
CA SER A 17 -23.30 -4.80 -12.89
C SER A 17 -22.96 -3.30 -12.92
N GLU A 18 -23.54 -2.53 -11.98
CA GLU A 18 -23.24 -1.12 -11.81
C GLU A 18 -21.98 -0.91 -10.95
N GLU A 19 -21.29 0.20 -11.18
CA GLU A 19 -20.10 0.55 -10.40
C GLU A 19 -20.51 1.04 -9.01
N MET A 20 -19.90 0.46 -7.98
CA MET A 20 -20.10 0.88 -6.60
C MET A 20 -19.55 2.31 -6.39
N THR A 21 -20.44 3.29 -6.22
CA THR A 21 -20.04 4.67 -5.90
C THR A 21 -20.06 4.94 -4.39
N ASP A 22 -19.39 6.01 -3.95
CA ASP A 22 -19.42 6.43 -2.55
C ASP A 22 -20.83 6.80 -2.08
N ASP A 23 -21.66 7.39 -2.94
CA ASP A 23 -23.03 7.76 -2.58
C ASP A 23 -23.89 6.52 -2.30
N ILE A 24 -23.75 5.47 -3.10
CA ILE A 24 -24.49 4.22 -2.88
C ILE A 24 -23.98 3.53 -1.61
N LEU A 25 -22.66 3.52 -1.37
CA LEU A 25 -22.09 2.97 -0.14
C LEU A 25 -22.61 3.71 1.11
N LYS A 26 -22.68 5.05 1.04
CA LYS A 26 -23.25 5.88 2.11
C LYS A 26 -24.71 5.53 2.37
N GLN A 27 -25.51 5.37 1.31
CA GLN A 27 -26.92 5.00 1.45
C GLN A 27 -27.11 3.62 2.05
N ALA A 28 -26.25 2.66 1.72
CA ALA A 28 -26.28 1.34 2.37
C ALA A 28 -26.12 1.46 3.90
N CYS A 29 -25.19 2.30 4.37
CA CYS A 29 -25.02 2.56 5.81
C CYS A 29 -26.25 3.25 6.42
N ILE A 30 -26.79 4.27 5.76
CA ILE A 30 -27.95 5.05 6.24
C ILE A 30 -29.18 4.14 6.40
N ASN A 31 -29.47 3.31 5.40
CA ASN A 31 -30.64 2.42 5.39
C ASN A 31 -30.60 1.37 6.52
N CYS A 32 -29.41 0.88 6.89
CA CYS A 32 -29.27 -0.09 7.97
C CYS A 32 -29.26 0.54 9.38
N HIS A 33 -29.11 1.86 9.47
CA HIS A 33 -28.95 2.60 10.72
C HIS A 33 -30.03 3.67 10.90
N ASP A 34 -31.29 3.25 10.75
CA ASP A 34 -32.49 4.07 11.03
C ASP A 34 -32.54 5.40 10.27
N ASP A 35 -32.05 5.40 9.02
CA ASP A 35 -31.96 6.57 8.15
C ASP A 35 -31.12 7.73 8.72
N ASP A 36 -30.20 7.46 9.66
CA ASP A 36 -29.32 8.48 10.25
C ASP A 36 -28.18 8.87 9.29
N PRO A 37 -28.15 10.13 8.78
CA PRO A 37 -27.10 10.60 7.87
C PRO A 37 -25.69 10.61 8.46
N ALA A 38 -25.55 10.51 9.80
CA ALA A 38 -24.24 10.42 10.44
C ALA A 38 -23.45 9.18 9.98
N TYR A 39 -24.12 8.06 9.69
CA TYR A 39 -23.45 6.84 9.22
C TYR A 39 -22.93 6.98 7.80
N GLY A 40 -23.58 7.78 6.94
CA GLY A 40 -23.01 8.14 5.63
C GLY A 40 -21.70 8.94 5.75
N LYS A 41 -21.56 9.80 6.76
CA LYS A 41 -20.32 10.57 6.98
C LYS A 41 -19.12 9.68 7.36
N MET A 42 -19.36 8.50 7.92
CA MET A 42 -18.28 7.56 8.24
C MET A 42 -17.53 7.11 6.99
N VAL A 43 -18.22 6.98 5.84
CA VAL A 43 -17.58 6.66 4.56
C VAL A 43 -16.59 7.75 4.16
N ASP A 44 -16.95 9.03 4.35
CA ASP A 44 -16.05 10.16 4.06
C ASP A 44 -14.82 10.16 5.00
N GLU A 45 -15.01 9.80 6.26
CA GLU A 45 -13.91 9.64 7.23
C GLU A 45 -12.98 8.50 6.83
N TRP A 46 -13.54 7.35 6.43
CA TRP A 46 -12.75 6.23 5.93
C TRP A 46 -11.97 6.60 4.67
N ARG A 47 -12.57 7.34 3.73
CA ARG A 47 -11.88 7.83 2.53
C ARG A 47 -10.70 8.72 2.88
N LYS A 48 -10.86 9.65 3.82
CA LYS A 48 -9.75 10.48 4.33
C LYS A 48 -8.66 9.64 4.99
N ASP A 49 -9.04 8.64 5.78
CA ASP A 49 -8.10 7.70 6.38
C ASP A 49 -7.31 6.94 5.30
N VAL A 50 -7.96 6.50 4.22
CA VAL A 50 -7.29 5.85 3.07
C VAL A 50 -6.35 6.81 2.34
N GLU A 51 -6.75 8.06 2.12
CA GLU A 51 -5.89 9.09 1.53
C GLU A 51 -4.63 9.32 2.37
N SER A 52 -4.77 9.32 3.71
CA SER A 52 -3.65 9.50 4.64
C SER A 52 -2.60 8.39 4.57
N LEU A 53 -2.95 7.21 4.02
CA LEU A 53 -1.99 6.13 3.78
C LEU A 53 -0.95 6.46 2.70
N ASP A 54 -1.17 7.52 1.91
CA ASP A 54 -0.25 8.03 0.89
C ASP A 54 0.28 6.94 -0.07
N ILE A 55 -0.66 6.11 -0.54
CA ILE A 55 -0.37 4.90 -1.34
C ILE A 55 0.43 5.23 -2.62
N GLN A 56 0.21 6.41 -3.21
CA GLN A 56 0.94 6.82 -4.41
C GLN A 56 2.42 7.09 -4.12
N ASN A 57 2.74 7.71 -2.98
CA ASN A 57 4.11 7.88 -2.56
C ASN A 57 4.76 6.54 -2.20
N LEU A 58 4.05 5.63 -1.51
CA LEU A 58 4.55 4.27 -1.24
C LEU A 58 4.90 3.53 -2.55
N LYS A 59 4.03 3.59 -3.56
CA LYS A 59 4.30 3.07 -4.92
C LYS A 59 5.56 3.69 -5.53
N LYS A 60 5.68 5.01 -5.44
CA LYS A 60 6.81 5.77 -6.00
C LYS A 60 8.13 5.37 -5.33
N GLN A 61 8.18 5.35 -4.01
CA GLN A 61 9.36 4.98 -3.23
C GLN A 61 9.77 3.53 -3.50
N LEU A 62 8.82 2.59 -3.48
CA LEU A 62 9.10 1.19 -3.79
C LEU A 62 9.70 1.03 -5.20
N ARG A 63 9.11 1.68 -6.22
CA ARG A 63 9.64 1.68 -7.59
C ARG A 63 11.04 2.26 -7.69
N GLN A 64 11.35 3.33 -6.94
CA GLN A 64 12.68 3.93 -6.92
C GLN A 64 13.74 2.97 -6.34
N VAL A 65 13.40 2.27 -5.25
CA VAL A 65 14.31 1.30 -4.63
C VAL A 65 14.46 0.06 -5.53
N GLN A 66 13.38 -0.43 -6.13
CA GLN A 66 13.43 -1.51 -7.13
C GLN A 66 14.39 -1.17 -8.29
N LYS A 67 14.33 0.05 -8.84
CA LYS A 67 15.29 0.51 -9.86
C LYS A 67 16.73 0.51 -9.34
N SER A 68 16.93 0.93 -8.10
CA SER A 68 18.27 0.95 -7.47
C SER A 68 18.83 -0.45 -7.26
N VAL A 69 18.00 -1.43 -6.88
CA VAL A 69 18.39 -2.86 -6.84
C VAL A 69 18.78 -3.36 -8.22
N LEU A 70 18.00 -3.06 -9.27
CA LEU A 70 18.34 -3.47 -10.64
C LEU A 70 19.67 -2.89 -11.13
N LEU A 71 19.96 -1.63 -10.80
CA LEU A 71 21.24 -1.01 -11.13
C LEU A 71 22.40 -1.68 -10.38
N ALA A 72 22.24 -1.95 -9.08
CA ALA A 72 23.23 -2.66 -8.27
C ALA A 72 23.50 -4.08 -8.81
N ILE A 73 22.46 -4.82 -9.21
CA ILE A 73 22.61 -6.13 -9.87
C ILE A 73 23.45 -6.01 -11.16
N ARG A 74 23.18 -5.01 -12.00
CA ARG A 74 23.94 -4.79 -13.25
C ARG A 74 25.42 -4.47 -12.99
N ASN A 75 25.72 -3.86 -11.84
CA ASN A 75 27.09 -3.55 -11.43
C ASN A 75 27.81 -4.72 -10.76
N GLY A 76 27.12 -5.85 -10.53
CA GLY A 76 27.66 -7.00 -9.80
C GLY A 76 27.66 -6.84 -8.27
N ASP A 77 26.92 -5.87 -7.74
CA ASP A 77 26.84 -5.61 -6.31
C ASP A 77 25.99 -6.67 -5.58
N TYR A 78 26.29 -6.91 -4.30
CA TYR A 78 25.46 -7.76 -3.45
C TYR A 78 24.10 -7.09 -3.16
N THR A 79 23.02 -7.76 -3.54
CA THR A 79 21.66 -7.23 -3.47
C THR A 79 20.62 -8.14 -2.82
N TYR A 80 20.98 -9.37 -2.43
CA TYR A 80 20.02 -10.37 -1.95
C TYR A 80 19.13 -9.86 -0.80
N ASP A 81 19.73 -9.25 0.24
CA ASP A 81 18.97 -8.72 1.38
C ASP A 81 18.02 -7.59 0.96
N ALA A 82 18.49 -6.69 0.08
CA ALA A 82 17.66 -5.59 -0.43
C ALA A 82 16.53 -6.12 -1.31
N GLN A 83 16.79 -7.16 -2.10
CA GLN A 83 15.82 -7.79 -2.99
C GLN A 83 14.70 -8.49 -2.21
N ASP A 84 15.02 -9.23 -1.15
CA ASP A 84 14.01 -9.86 -0.29
C ASP A 84 13.08 -8.81 0.35
N LEU A 85 13.67 -7.73 0.88
CA LEU A 85 12.92 -6.63 1.48
C LEU A 85 11.94 -5.98 0.49
N ILE A 86 12.38 -5.65 -0.74
CA ILE A 86 11.47 -5.04 -1.74
C ILE A 86 10.42 -6.03 -2.28
N ASN A 87 10.72 -7.33 -2.32
CA ASN A 87 9.74 -8.35 -2.71
C ASN A 87 8.62 -8.45 -1.67
N ASN A 88 8.97 -8.41 -0.38
CA ASN A 88 7.98 -8.39 0.70
C ASN A 88 7.21 -7.07 0.73
N ALA A 89 7.86 -5.92 0.47
CA ALA A 89 7.17 -4.64 0.33
C ALA A 89 6.15 -4.67 -0.83
N ASP A 90 6.52 -5.22 -1.98
CA ASP A 90 5.64 -5.35 -3.15
C ASP A 90 4.41 -6.23 -2.87
N LYS A 91 4.60 -7.37 -2.18
CA LYS A 91 3.49 -8.24 -1.76
C LYS A 91 2.52 -7.52 -0.83
N ASN A 92 3.03 -6.82 0.18
CA ASN A 92 2.19 -6.04 1.10
C ASN A 92 1.42 -4.92 0.38
N LEU A 93 2.08 -4.20 -0.54
CA LEU A 93 1.44 -3.14 -1.32
C LEU A 93 0.36 -3.70 -2.25
N LYS A 94 0.59 -4.86 -2.87
CA LYS A 94 -0.42 -5.55 -3.68
C LYS A 94 -1.63 -5.98 -2.83
N GLN A 95 -1.39 -6.50 -1.62
CA GLN A 95 -2.47 -6.85 -0.70
C GLN A 95 -3.31 -5.63 -0.32
N LEU A 96 -2.65 -4.52 0.01
CA LEU A 96 -3.31 -3.24 0.34
C LEU A 96 -4.20 -2.76 -0.81
N LEU A 97 -3.70 -2.80 -2.05
CA LEU A 97 -4.42 -2.32 -3.23
C LEU A 97 -5.59 -3.24 -3.63
N LYS A 98 -5.37 -4.55 -3.62
CA LYS A 98 -6.39 -5.53 -4.03
C LYS A 98 -7.44 -5.76 -2.95
N GLY A 99 -7.09 -5.55 -1.69
CA GLY A 99 -7.98 -5.76 -0.55
C GLY A 99 -9.04 -4.68 -0.38
N ASN A 100 -8.91 -3.52 -1.06
CA ASN A 100 -9.62 -2.27 -0.80
C ASN A 100 -9.46 -1.81 0.67
N PRO A 101 -8.72 -0.72 0.94
CA PRO A 101 -8.39 -0.35 2.31
C PRO A 101 -9.59 -0.10 3.25
N ILE A 102 -10.76 0.25 2.71
CA ILE A 102 -11.98 0.47 3.50
C ILE A 102 -12.49 -0.82 4.16
N HIS A 103 -12.26 -1.99 3.56
CA HIS A 103 -12.71 -3.26 4.14
C HIS A 103 -12.03 -3.57 5.48
N ASN A 104 -10.82 -3.04 5.70
CA ASN A 104 -10.12 -3.14 6.98
C ASN A 104 -9.05 -2.05 7.09
N LEU A 105 -9.42 -0.90 7.64
CA LEU A 105 -8.53 0.26 7.74
C LEU A 105 -7.31 -0.02 8.63
N GLU A 106 -7.48 -0.69 9.76
CA GLU A 106 -6.37 -0.97 10.68
C GLU A 106 -5.35 -1.93 10.07
N PHE A 107 -5.81 -2.99 9.41
CA PHE A 107 -4.92 -3.87 8.67
C PHE A 107 -4.25 -3.15 7.49
N SER A 108 -4.97 -2.23 6.83
CA SER A 108 -4.41 -1.42 5.74
C SER A 108 -3.34 -0.46 6.22
N LYS A 109 -3.49 0.14 7.41
CA LYS A 109 -2.47 0.95 8.09
C LYS A 109 -1.23 0.11 8.40
N ASP A 110 -1.40 -1.12 8.90
CA ASP A 110 -0.28 -2.04 9.14
C ASP A 110 0.46 -2.41 7.83
N LEU A 111 -0.27 -2.75 6.77
CA LEU A 111 0.33 -3.03 5.46
C LEU A 111 1.11 -1.82 4.92
N ALA A 112 0.53 -0.62 4.96
CA ALA A 112 1.19 0.62 4.54
C ALA A 112 2.48 0.88 5.34
N SER A 113 2.43 0.72 6.66
CA SER A 113 3.58 0.84 7.56
C SER A 113 4.69 -0.17 7.23
N LYS A 114 4.32 -1.43 6.97
CA LYS A 114 5.24 -2.49 6.54
C LYS A 114 5.90 -2.17 5.20
N VAL A 115 5.13 -1.71 4.21
CA VAL A 115 5.66 -1.30 2.89
C VAL A 115 6.71 -0.21 3.06
N LYS A 116 6.40 0.83 3.84
CA LYS A 116 7.34 1.93 4.14
C LYS A 116 8.61 1.41 4.79
N THR A 117 8.47 0.67 5.90
CA THR A 117 9.59 0.15 6.69
C THR A 117 10.51 -0.76 5.87
N LEU A 118 9.93 -1.68 5.08
CA LEU A 118 10.70 -2.59 4.23
C LEU A 118 11.44 -1.85 3.11
N THR A 119 10.77 -0.86 2.49
CA THR A 119 11.37 -0.03 1.44
C THR A 119 12.53 0.79 1.98
N GLU A 120 12.38 1.41 3.16
CA GLU A 120 13.44 2.17 3.83
C GLU A 120 14.62 1.28 4.23
N LYS A 121 14.36 0.08 4.76
CA LYS A 121 15.40 -0.90 5.09
C LYS A 121 16.16 -1.33 3.84
N ALA A 122 15.46 -1.62 2.73
CA ALA A 122 16.10 -2.00 1.47
C ALA A 122 16.98 -0.87 0.93
N HIS A 123 16.50 0.37 1.00
CA HIS A 123 17.29 1.54 0.61
C HIS A 123 18.57 1.65 1.45
N LYS A 124 18.47 1.51 2.78
CA LYS A 124 19.63 1.54 3.68
C LYS A 124 20.63 0.42 3.38
N GLN A 125 20.17 -0.80 3.08
CA GLN A 125 21.05 -1.92 2.71
C GLN A 125 21.86 -1.61 1.46
N LEU A 126 21.22 -1.05 0.42
CA LEU A 126 21.93 -0.64 -0.80
C LEU A 126 23.00 0.43 -0.52
N GLN A 127 22.71 1.39 0.36
CA GLN A 127 23.71 2.42 0.72
C GLN A 127 24.89 1.86 1.51
N ARG A 128 24.66 0.88 2.41
CA ARG A 128 25.74 0.24 3.19
C ARG A 128 26.62 -0.65 2.32
N ASN A 129 26.05 -1.35 1.35
CA ASN A 129 26.85 -2.22 0.47
C ASN A 129 27.70 -1.41 -0.51
N ARG A 130 27.27 -0.20 -0.87
CA ARG A 130 28.12 0.78 -1.59
C ARG A 130 29.34 1.22 -0.79
N THR A 131 29.29 1.20 0.55
CA THR A 131 30.39 1.68 1.40
C THR A 131 31.32 0.59 1.91
N ILE A 132 30.91 -0.69 1.92
CA ILE A 132 31.65 -1.79 2.58
C ILE A 132 32.52 -2.63 1.61
N LYS A 133 32.30 -2.58 0.29
CA LYS A 133 33.14 -3.31 -0.70
C LYS A 133 33.75 -2.40 -1.77
N THR A 134 35.09 -2.27 -1.70
CA THR A 134 36.09 -2.44 -2.80
C THR A 134 36.07 -1.42 -3.96
N LEU A 135 36.99 -0.44 -4.06
CA LEU A 135 38.43 -0.57 -4.40
C LEU A 135 38.60 -1.49 -5.63
N SER A 136 38.74 -1.01 -6.87
CA SER A 136 39.73 -0.05 -7.37
C SER A 136 39.14 1.24 -7.95
N ASP A 137 39.87 2.33 -7.80
CA ASP A 137 39.72 3.60 -8.53
C ASP A 137 39.29 3.39 -9.99
N ARG A 138 37.99 3.54 -10.27
CA ARG A 138 37.53 4.05 -11.55
C ARG A 138 36.55 5.17 -11.29
N SER A 139 37.09 6.37 -11.40
CA SER A 139 36.37 7.63 -11.54
C SER A 139 35.17 7.48 -12.48
N TYR A 140 33.96 7.56 -11.95
CA TYR A 140 32.79 7.86 -12.76
C TYR A 140 32.40 9.31 -12.49
N LYS A 141 32.80 10.18 -13.41
CA LYS A 141 32.32 11.56 -13.52
C LYS A 141 30.83 11.52 -13.92
N TYR A 142 30.04 12.34 -13.24
CA TYR A 142 28.67 12.68 -13.62
C TYR A 142 28.65 13.52 -14.90
#